data_AF-A0AA40WEY8-F1
#
_entry.id   AF-A0AA40WEY8-F1
#
_cell.length_a   1.000
_cell.length_b   1.000
_cell.length_c   1.000
_cell.angle_alpha   90.00
_cell.angle_beta   90.00
_cell.angle_gamma   90.00
#
_symmetry.space_group_name_H-M   'P 1'
#
loop_
_entity.id
_entity.type
_entity.pdbx_description
1 polymer ?
#
loop_
_entity_poly.entity_id
_entity_poly.type
_entity_poly.pdbx_seq_one_letter_code
_entity_poly.pdbx_strand_id
1 'polypeptide(L)'
;VLQDIWAIIFMGIQPSLQDPQILKIVSSLGVGSVLVCVSFLISRFFLSRLFQAAASKPELILITSIAWCFLLCGFAEQAGLSKEMGALIAGISIAAFPYGAYVIAKLSGIRDFFITLFFVALGMKIPIPSIQIISVSLIAVVFVIFSRVLTVATPVYFSGRGLRAGIVTGLNLAQISEFSLVILSLGMGYGHISKELESTVLTSMILASVV
;
A
#
# COMPACT_ATOMS: atom_id res chain seq x y z
N VAL A 1 -6.67 5.09 5.79
CA VAL A 1 -7.06 5.58 4.44
C VAL A 1 -6.14 6.68 3.93
N LEU A 2 -6.14 7.92 4.45
CA LEU A 2 -5.31 9.00 3.90
C LEU A 2 -3.80 8.68 3.94
N GLN A 3 -3.33 8.05 5.01
CA GLN A 3 -1.93 7.57 5.12
C GLN A 3 -1.60 6.51 4.06
N ASP A 4 -2.54 5.59 3.80
CA ASP A 4 -2.35 4.52 2.83
C ASP A 4 -2.29 5.07 1.40
N ILE A 5 -3.07 6.11 1.08
CA ILE A 5 -2.98 6.82 -0.20
C ILE A 5 -1.56 7.38 -0.40
N TRP A 6 -0.99 8.01 0.63
CA TRP A 6 0.39 8.50 0.58
C TRP A 6 1.41 7.36 0.42
N ALA A 7 1.21 6.25 1.12
CA ALA A 7 2.06 5.06 0.98
C ALA A 7 2.03 4.52 -0.46
N ILE A 8 0.86 4.49 -1.10
CA ILE A 8 0.74 4.02 -2.48
C ILE A 8 1.38 4.97 -3.48
N ILE A 9 1.21 6.28 -3.31
CA ILE A 9 1.91 7.28 -4.12
C ILE A 9 3.44 7.09 -3.98
N PHE A 10 3.91 6.88 -2.75
CA PHE A 10 5.33 6.60 -2.51
C PHE A 10 5.81 5.34 -3.22
N MET A 11 5.05 4.24 -3.19
CA MET A 11 5.36 3.00 -3.93
C MET A 11 5.41 3.21 -5.45
N GLY A 12 4.65 4.17 -5.99
CA GLY A 12 4.73 4.55 -7.41
C GLY A 12 6.02 5.30 -7.75
N ILE A 13 6.56 6.08 -6.81
CA ILE A 13 7.80 6.87 -6.98
C ILE A 13 9.05 6.04 -6.65
N GLN A 14 8.91 5.04 -5.77
CA GLN A 14 10.00 4.21 -5.25
C GLN A 14 10.94 3.66 -6.33
N PRO A 15 10.50 3.14 -7.49
CA PRO A 15 11.40 2.65 -8.54
C PRO A 15 12.32 3.74 -9.10
N SER A 16 11.88 5.01 -9.07
CA SER A 16 12.63 6.15 -9.59
C SER A 16 13.68 6.71 -8.61
N LEU A 17 13.77 6.16 -7.39
CA LEU A 17 14.71 6.64 -6.35
C LEU A 17 16.16 6.22 -6.62
N GLN A 18 16.40 5.16 -7.41
CA GLN A 18 17.76 4.70 -7.73
C GLN A 18 18.55 5.72 -8.57
N ASP A 19 17.85 6.56 -9.32
CA ASP A 19 18.45 7.45 -10.31
C ASP A 19 17.74 8.82 -10.26
N PRO A 20 18.10 9.68 -9.28
CA PRO A 20 17.32 10.86 -8.89
C PRO A 20 17.48 12.04 -9.87
N GLN A 21 17.25 11.79 -11.16
CA GLN A 21 17.06 12.84 -12.15
C GLN A 21 15.63 13.38 -12.01
N ILE A 22 15.51 14.68 -11.78
CA ILE A 22 14.21 15.38 -11.65
C ILE A 22 13.31 15.08 -12.87
N LEU A 23 13.92 14.93 -14.05
CA LEU A 23 13.23 14.58 -15.29
C LEU A 23 12.58 13.19 -15.23
N LYS A 24 13.25 12.20 -14.62
CA LYS A 24 12.73 10.83 -14.45
C LYS A 24 11.59 10.77 -13.43
N ILE A 25 11.70 11.52 -12.34
CA ILE A 25 10.63 11.58 -11.32
C ILE A 25 9.37 12.22 -11.89
N VAL A 26 9.52 13.34 -12.63
CA VAL A 26 8.39 14.00 -13.30
C VAL A 26 7.81 13.14 -14.41
N SER A 27 8.64 12.42 -15.18
CA SER A 27 8.14 11.49 -16.20
C SER A 27 7.40 10.31 -15.57
N SER A 28 7.88 9.74 -14.46
CA SER A 28 7.20 8.62 -13.77
C SER A 28 5.85 9.05 -13.18
N LEU A 29 5.77 10.24 -12.59
CA LEU A 29 4.50 10.82 -12.12
C LEU A 29 3.55 11.13 -13.28
N GLY A 30 4.08 11.63 -14.40
CA GLY A 30 3.31 11.89 -15.61
C GLY A 30 2.76 10.60 -16.23
N VAL A 31 3.58 9.57 -16.36
CA VAL A 31 3.20 8.24 -16.86
C VAL A 31 2.20 7.58 -15.92
N GLY A 32 2.40 7.66 -14.59
CA GLY A 32 1.42 7.21 -13.60
C GLY A 32 0.06 7.89 -13.76
N SER A 33 0.05 9.22 -13.94
CA SER A 33 -1.17 10.00 -14.14
C SER A 33 -1.87 9.68 -15.47
N VAL A 34 -1.09 9.48 -16.54
CA VAL A 34 -1.60 9.04 -17.85
C VAL A 34 -2.17 7.64 -17.74
N LEU A 35 -1.52 6.72 -17.04
CA LEU A 35 -1.97 5.34 -16.87
C LEU A 35 -3.25 5.27 -16.03
N VAL A 36 -3.37 6.11 -14.98
CA VAL A 36 -4.62 6.31 -14.24
C VAL A 36 -5.73 6.82 -15.17
N CYS A 37 -5.47 7.88 -15.94
CA CYS A 37 -6.47 8.46 -16.85
C CYS A 37 -6.89 7.49 -17.95
N VAL A 38 -5.94 6.82 -18.60
CA VAL A 38 -6.17 5.85 -19.67
C VAL A 38 -6.89 4.63 -19.12
N SER A 39 -6.48 4.11 -17.97
CA SER A 39 -7.18 3.00 -17.31
C SER A 39 -8.59 3.40 -16.87
N PHE A 40 -8.79 4.62 -16.39
CA PHE A 40 -10.12 5.14 -16.05
C PHE A 40 -11.01 5.31 -17.29
N LEU A 41 -10.46 5.79 -18.41
CA LEU A 41 -11.16 5.93 -19.69
C LEU A 41 -11.52 4.57 -20.31
N ILE A 42 -10.55 3.66 -20.37
CA ILE A 42 -10.76 2.30 -20.88
C ILE A 42 -11.73 1.56 -19.97
N SER A 43 -11.60 1.68 -18.65
CA SER A 43 -12.55 1.04 -17.76
C SER A 43 -13.95 1.60 -18.00
N ARG A 44 -14.12 2.93 -18.09
CA ARG A 44 -15.44 3.55 -18.30
C ARG A 44 -16.14 3.06 -19.58
N PHE A 45 -15.40 2.85 -20.67
CA PHE A 45 -15.97 2.44 -21.95
C PHE A 45 -16.02 0.91 -22.18
N PHE A 46 -14.96 0.19 -21.82
CA PHE A 46 -14.81 -1.25 -22.07
C PHE A 46 -15.23 -2.12 -20.88
N LEU A 47 -14.92 -1.72 -19.64
CA LEU A 47 -15.25 -2.53 -18.46
C LEU A 47 -16.75 -2.60 -18.23
N SER A 48 -17.49 -1.52 -18.46
CA SER A 48 -18.94 -1.54 -18.26
C SER A 48 -19.60 -2.63 -19.11
N ARG A 49 -19.16 -2.86 -20.36
CA ARG A 49 -19.71 -3.92 -21.21
C ARG A 49 -19.21 -5.30 -20.83
N LEU A 50 -17.92 -5.43 -20.51
CA LEU A 50 -17.31 -6.72 -20.13
C LEU A 50 -17.88 -7.23 -18.80
N PHE A 51 -17.99 -6.37 -17.79
CA PHE A 51 -18.53 -6.72 -16.48
C PHE A 51 -20.05 -6.90 -16.52
N GLN A 52 -20.79 -6.17 -17.36
CA GLN A 52 -22.22 -6.46 -17.57
C GLN A 52 -22.43 -7.84 -18.22
N ALA A 53 -21.60 -8.21 -19.20
CA ALA A 53 -21.65 -9.55 -19.80
C ALA A 53 -21.22 -10.65 -18.81
N ALA A 54 -20.23 -10.38 -17.96
CA ALA A 54 -19.79 -11.30 -16.91
C ALA A 54 -20.76 -11.35 -15.72
N ALA A 55 -21.64 -10.35 -15.55
CA ALA A 55 -22.56 -10.24 -14.42
C ALA A 55 -23.55 -11.41 -14.29
N SER A 56 -23.69 -12.22 -15.35
CA SER A 56 -24.56 -13.40 -15.36
C SER A 56 -24.14 -14.48 -14.37
N LYS A 57 -22.85 -14.62 -14.03
CA LYS A 57 -22.36 -15.61 -13.06
C LYS A 57 -21.34 -15.01 -12.10
N PRO A 58 -21.44 -15.30 -10.79
CA PRO A 58 -20.49 -14.81 -9.79
C PRO A 58 -19.03 -15.19 -10.09
N GLU A 59 -18.81 -16.39 -10.61
CA GLU A 59 -17.48 -16.93 -10.95
C GLU A 59 -16.84 -16.17 -12.12
N LEU A 60 -17.63 -15.80 -13.12
CA LEU A 60 -17.15 -15.03 -14.28
C LEU A 60 -16.73 -13.62 -13.86
N ILE A 61 -17.47 -12.98 -12.95
CA ILE A 61 -17.10 -11.68 -12.40
C ILE A 61 -15.75 -11.76 -11.69
N LEU A 62 -15.54 -12.80 -10.88
CA LEU A 62 -14.28 -12.99 -10.14
C LEU A 62 -13.09 -13.13 -11.11
N ILE A 63 -13.20 -14.04 -12.08
CA ILE A 63 -12.15 -14.27 -13.09
C ILE A 63 -11.87 -12.99 -13.89
N THR A 64 -12.92 -12.29 -14.31
CA THR A 64 -12.79 -11.04 -15.08
C THR A 64 -12.10 -9.95 -14.26
N SER A 65 -12.40 -9.86 -12.96
CA SER A 65 -11.80 -8.87 -12.05
C SER A 65 -10.31 -9.13 -11.83
N ILE A 66 -9.93 -10.39 -11.64
CA ILE A 66 -8.54 -10.80 -11.49
C ILE A 66 -7.77 -10.60 -12.80
N ALA A 67 -8.36 -10.99 -13.93
CA ALA A 67 -7.76 -10.77 -15.25
C ALA A 67 -7.55 -9.28 -15.53
N TRP A 68 -8.51 -8.43 -15.17
CA TRP A 68 -8.38 -6.98 -15.27
C TRP A 68 -7.25 -6.43 -14.39
N CYS A 69 -7.15 -6.91 -13.15
CA CYS A 69 -6.06 -6.56 -12.25
C CYS A 69 -4.70 -6.91 -12.86
N PHE A 70 -4.49 -8.15 -13.30
CA PHE A 70 -3.23 -8.57 -13.90
C PHE A 70 -2.90 -7.84 -15.20
N LEU A 71 -3.90 -7.54 -16.03
CA LEU A 71 -3.72 -6.75 -17.25
C LEU A 71 -3.16 -5.35 -16.91
N LEU A 72 -3.73 -4.67 -15.91
CA LEU A 72 -3.25 -3.35 -15.50
C LEU A 72 -1.90 -3.40 -14.79
N CYS A 73 -1.63 -4.43 -13.99
CA CYS A 73 -0.30 -4.66 -13.42
C CYS A 73 0.77 -4.83 -14.51
N GLY A 74 0.46 -5.60 -15.56
CA GLY A 74 1.37 -5.81 -16.69
C GLY A 74 1.64 -4.54 -17.50
N PHE A 75 0.60 -3.73 -17.74
CA PHE A 75 0.78 -2.41 -18.36
C PHE A 75 1.56 -1.45 -17.47
N ALA A 76 1.33 -1.46 -16.16
CA ALA A 76 2.06 -0.63 -15.21
C ALA A 76 3.56 -0.97 -15.22
N GLU A 77 3.91 -2.26 -15.19
CA GLU A 77 5.31 -2.72 -15.26
C GLU A 77 5.98 -2.31 -16.58
N GLN A 78 5.30 -2.47 -17.72
CA GLN A 78 5.80 -2.01 -19.03
C GLN A 78 5.98 -0.49 -19.10
N ALA A 79 5.14 0.25 -18.39
CA ALA A 79 5.23 1.71 -18.28
C ALA A 79 6.30 2.18 -17.28
N GLY A 80 7.05 1.26 -16.65
CA GLY A 80 8.08 1.59 -15.66
C GLY A 80 7.54 1.94 -14.28
N LEU A 81 6.28 1.60 -13.99
CA LEU A 81 5.66 1.75 -12.68
C LEU A 81 5.73 0.45 -11.87
N SER A 82 5.48 0.55 -10.57
CA SER A 82 5.36 -0.62 -9.69
C SER A 82 4.06 -1.41 -9.96
N LYS A 83 4.10 -2.72 -9.71
CA LYS A 83 2.94 -3.62 -9.93
C LYS A 83 1.80 -3.27 -8.99
N GLU A 84 2.13 -2.80 -7.79
CA GLU A 84 1.25 -2.34 -6.73
C GLU A 84 0.44 -1.13 -7.19
N MET A 85 1.07 -0.20 -7.93
CA MET A 85 0.39 0.93 -8.53
C MET A 85 -0.63 0.45 -9.58
N GLY A 86 -0.27 -0.51 -10.43
CA GLY A 86 -1.20 -1.15 -11.37
C GLY A 86 -2.39 -1.81 -10.67
N ALA A 87 -2.16 -2.51 -9.57
CA ALA A 87 -3.19 -3.15 -8.76
C ALA A 87 -4.13 -2.11 -8.10
N LEU A 88 -3.59 -0.98 -7.61
CA LEU A 88 -4.41 0.12 -7.09
C LEU A 88 -5.32 0.68 -8.18
N ILE A 89 -4.76 0.98 -9.36
CA ILE A 89 -5.50 1.56 -10.48
C ILE A 89 -6.63 0.61 -10.90
N ALA A 90 -6.37 -0.70 -10.91
CA ALA A 90 -7.39 -1.71 -11.16
C ALA A 90 -8.52 -1.67 -10.12
N GLY A 91 -8.17 -1.59 -8.84
CA GLY A 91 -9.13 -1.49 -7.74
C GLY A 91 -10.00 -0.24 -7.83
N ILE A 92 -9.40 0.94 -8.06
CA ILE A 92 -10.12 2.21 -8.22
C ILE A 92 -11.06 2.14 -9.43
N SER A 93 -10.58 1.58 -10.54
CA SER A 93 -11.40 1.40 -11.75
C SER A 93 -12.63 0.55 -11.47
N ILE A 94 -12.48 -0.60 -10.78
CA ILE A 94 -13.60 -1.48 -10.43
C ILE A 94 -14.56 -0.79 -9.44
N ALA A 95 -14.03 -0.07 -8.45
CA ALA A 95 -14.82 0.62 -7.44
C ALA A 95 -15.70 1.75 -8.01
N ALA A 96 -15.31 2.34 -9.15
CA ALA A 96 -16.07 3.40 -9.81
C ALA A 96 -17.33 2.89 -10.54
N PHE A 97 -17.51 1.57 -10.71
CA PHE A 97 -18.69 0.99 -11.37
C PHE A 97 -19.81 0.64 -10.39
N PRO A 98 -21.09 0.70 -10.83
CA PRO A 98 -22.24 0.35 -10.00
C PRO A 98 -22.23 -1.11 -9.50
N TYR A 99 -21.56 -2.02 -10.21
CA TYR A 99 -21.37 -3.42 -9.78
C TYR A 99 -20.11 -3.63 -8.91
N GLY A 100 -19.33 -2.58 -8.63
CA GLY A 100 -18.07 -2.65 -7.90
C GLY A 100 -18.24 -3.26 -6.49
N ALA A 101 -19.33 -2.96 -5.80
CA ALA A 101 -19.61 -3.54 -4.48
C ALA A 101 -19.74 -5.07 -4.52
N TYR A 102 -20.37 -5.62 -5.56
CA TYR A 102 -20.49 -7.06 -5.74
C TYR A 102 -19.14 -7.72 -6.02
N VAL A 103 -18.31 -7.07 -6.86
CA VAL A 103 -16.96 -7.52 -7.15
C VAL A 103 -16.09 -7.54 -5.88
N ILE A 104 -16.13 -6.46 -5.09
CA ILE A 104 -15.37 -6.33 -3.84
C ILE A 104 -15.77 -7.43 -2.84
N ALA A 105 -17.06 -7.70 -2.70
CA ALA A 105 -17.56 -8.75 -1.81
C ALA A 105 -17.12 -10.18 -2.23
N LYS A 106 -16.83 -10.40 -3.52
CA LYS A 106 -16.31 -11.68 -4.00
C LYS A 106 -14.79 -11.76 -3.92
N LEU A 107 -14.10 -10.64 -4.15
CA LEU A 107 -12.65 -10.55 -4.01
C LEU A 107 -12.19 -10.62 -2.55
N SER A 108 -13.05 -10.30 -1.57
CA SER A 108 -12.67 -10.32 -0.15
C SER A 108 -12.11 -11.68 0.27
N GLY A 109 -12.73 -12.79 -0.12
CA GLY A 109 -12.22 -14.12 0.23
C GLY A 109 -10.81 -14.41 -0.31
N ILE A 110 -10.54 -14.00 -1.56
CA ILE A 110 -9.21 -14.16 -2.16
C ILE A 110 -8.20 -13.22 -1.49
N ARG A 111 -8.58 -11.96 -1.30
CA ARG A 111 -7.75 -10.96 -0.63
C ARG A 111 -7.34 -11.44 0.76
N ASP A 112 -8.29 -11.90 1.56
CA ASP A 112 -8.04 -12.31 2.95
C ASP A 112 -7.13 -13.57 2.99
N PHE A 113 -7.29 -14.48 2.03
CA PHE A 113 -6.38 -15.62 1.84
C PHE A 113 -4.94 -15.17 1.53
N PHE A 114 -4.74 -14.29 0.54
CA PHE A 114 -3.41 -13.81 0.17
C PHE A 114 -2.77 -12.90 1.22
N ILE A 115 -3.56 -12.07 1.92
CA ILE A 115 -3.08 -11.27 3.05
C ILE A 115 -2.55 -12.19 4.16
N THR A 116 -3.28 -13.26 4.47
CA THR A 116 -2.83 -14.25 5.46
C THR A 116 -1.50 -14.89 5.04
N LEU A 117 -1.38 -15.33 3.79
CA LEU A 117 -0.13 -15.89 3.27
C LEU A 117 1.02 -14.89 3.27
N PHE A 118 0.75 -13.63 2.94
CA PHE A 118 1.73 -12.54 2.97
C PHE A 118 2.31 -12.34 4.38
N PHE A 119 1.43 -12.27 5.40
CA PHE A 119 1.87 -12.13 6.78
C PHE A 119 2.60 -13.38 7.30
N VAL A 120 2.17 -14.58 6.94
CA VAL A 120 2.90 -15.82 7.27
C VAL A 120 4.29 -15.83 6.64
N ALA A 121 4.39 -15.51 5.35
CA ALA A 121 5.67 -15.48 4.63
C ALA A 121 6.62 -14.41 5.22
N LEU A 122 6.10 -13.25 5.59
CA LEU A 122 6.90 -12.23 6.26
C LEU A 122 7.33 -12.67 7.65
N GLY A 123 6.44 -13.29 8.44
CA GLY A 123 6.78 -13.86 9.74
C GLY A 123 7.92 -14.87 9.66
N MET A 124 7.93 -15.71 8.61
CA MET A 124 9.03 -16.67 8.36
C MET A 124 10.37 -16.00 7.98
N LYS A 125 10.34 -14.76 7.48
CA LYS A 125 11.55 -14.00 7.16
C LYS A 125 12.18 -13.32 8.36
N ILE A 126 11.47 -13.20 9.48
CA ILE A 126 11.96 -12.50 10.68
C ILE A 126 13.07 -13.36 11.31
N PRO A 127 14.35 -12.97 11.21
CA PRO A 127 15.41 -13.70 11.90
C PRO A 127 15.29 -13.46 13.40
N ILE A 128 15.87 -14.36 14.22
CA ILE A 128 15.99 -14.13 15.67
C ILE A 128 16.82 -12.84 15.85
N PRO A 129 16.23 -11.75 16.38
CA PRO A 129 16.91 -10.48 16.40
C PRO A 129 18.05 -10.51 17.43
N SER A 130 19.20 -9.96 17.05
CA SER A 130 20.30 -9.76 17.99
C SER A 130 19.91 -8.69 19.02
N ILE A 131 20.59 -8.67 20.17
CA ILE A 131 20.34 -7.67 21.23
C ILE A 131 20.48 -6.22 20.70
N GLN A 132 21.34 -6.03 19.70
CA GLN A 132 21.58 -4.75 19.03
C GLN A 132 20.39 -4.35 18.14
N ILE A 133 19.81 -5.31 17.39
CA ILE A 133 18.63 -5.03 16.57
C ILE A 133 17.44 -4.69 17.47
N ILE A 134 17.30 -5.36 18.62
CA ILE A 134 16.24 -5.06 19.59
C ILE A 134 16.37 -3.63 20.13
N SER A 135 17.58 -3.20 20.53
CA SER A 135 17.78 -1.86 21.08
C SER A 135 17.51 -0.77 20.04
N VAL A 136 18.00 -0.93 18.81
CA VAL A 136 17.74 -0.01 17.70
C VAL A 136 16.24 0.02 17.35
N SER A 137 15.59 -1.15 17.33
CA SER A 137 14.15 -1.26 17.06
C SER A 137 13.32 -0.55 18.13
N LEU A 138 13.70 -0.67 19.41
CA LEU A 138 13.01 0.01 20.50
C LEU A 138 13.08 1.54 20.34
N ILE A 139 14.26 2.07 20.01
CA ILE A 139 14.46 3.50 19.74
C ILE A 139 13.60 3.92 18.54
N ALA A 140 13.56 3.11 17.48
CA ALA A 140 12.74 3.37 16.31
C ALA A 140 11.24 3.41 16.66
N VAL A 141 10.73 2.47 17.46
CA VAL A 141 9.32 2.46 17.89
C VAL A 141 8.99 3.69 18.73
N VAL A 142 9.82 4.02 19.72
CA VAL A 142 9.62 5.22 20.54
C VAL A 142 9.61 6.48 19.67
N PHE A 143 10.54 6.57 18.71
CA PHE A 143 10.60 7.67 17.76
C PHE A 143 9.34 7.74 16.88
N VAL A 144 8.87 6.61 16.33
CA VAL A 144 7.66 6.56 15.50
C VAL A 144 6.42 6.97 16.29
N ILE A 145 6.24 6.44 17.51
CA ILE A 145 5.12 6.81 18.38
C ILE A 145 5.17 8.30 18.74
N PHE A 146 6.34 8.78 19.18
CA PHE A 146 6.50 10.16 19.59
C PHE A 146 6.28 11.14 18.42
N SER A 147 6.88 10.87 17.26
CA SER A 147 6.70 11.67 16.06
C SER A 147 5.25 11.68 15.58
N ARG A 148 4.54 10.54 15.65
CA ARG A 148 3.11 10.45 15.31
C ARG A 148 2.23 11.22 16.27
N VAL A 149 2.44 11.06 17.57
CA VAL A 149 1.70 11.81 18.58
C VAL A 149 1.93 13.31 18.39
N LEU A 150 3.17 13.74 18.17
CA LEU A 150 3.46 15.16 17.98
C LEU A 150 2.81 15.73 16.72
N THR A 151 2.93 15.03 15.57
CA THR A 151 2.41 15.49 14.27
C THR A 151 0.90 15.45 14.16
N VAL A 152 0.23 14.52 14.86
CA VAL A 152 -1.24 14.39 14.85
C VAL A 152 -1.89 15.20 15.97
N ALA A 153 -1.30 15.24 17.17
CA ALA A 153 -1.90 15.95 18.30
C ALA A 153 -1.89 17.47 18.11
N THR A 154 -0.86 18.03 17.44
CA THR A 154 -0.78 19.47 17.17
C THR A 154 -1.98 20.00 16.35
N PRO A 155 -2.29 19.50 15.13
CA PRO A 155 -3.43 20.00 14.36
C PRO A 155 -4.77 19.69 15.03
N VAL A 156 -4.90 18.57 15.75
CA VAL A 156 -6.13 18.23 16.48
C VAL A 156 -6.37 19.19 17.65
N TYR A 157 -5.31 19.59 18.35
CA TYR A 157 -5.37 20.60 19.39
C TYR A 157 -5.80 21.97 18.84
N PHE A 158 -5.17 22.41 17.74
CA PHE A 158 -5.55 23.66 17.07
C PHE A 158 -6.98 23.65 16.51
N SER A 159 -7.53 22.46 16.23
CA SER A 159 -8.93 22.29 15.83
C SER A 159 -9.93 22.39 17.01
N GLY A 160 -9.47 22.72 18.22
CA GLY A 160 -10.33 22.93 19.40
C GLY A 160 -10.80 21.64 20.09
N ARG A 161 -10.28 20.46 19.71
CA ARG A 161 -10.72 19.16 20.26
C ARG A 161 -10.00 18.74 21.55
N GLY A 162 -9.07 19.57 22.04
CA GLY A 162 -8.31 19.33 23.27
C GLY A 162 -7.14 18.35 23.11
N LEU A 163 -6.18 18.41 24.05
CA LEU A 163 -4.93 17.64 23.98
C LEU A 163 -5.16 16.12 24.06
N ARG A 164 -6.11 15.68 24.90
CA ARG A 164 -6.45 14.26 25.06
C ARG A 164 -6.90 13.63 23.74
N ALA A 165 -7.78 14.31 22.99
CA ALA A 165 -8.25 13.82 21.70
C ALA A 165 -7.11 13.72 20.68
N GLY A 166 -6.18 14.68 20.69
CA GLY A 166 -5.00 14.68 19.83
C GLY A 166 -4.05 13.51 20.13
N ILE A 167 -3.73 13.28 21.40
CA ILE A 167 -2.83 12.19 21.81
C ILE A 167 -3.44 10.84 21.48
N VAL A 168 -4.71 10.60 21.84
CA VAL A 168 -5.39 9.32 21.56
C VAL A 168 -5.45 9.05 20.06
N THR A 169 -5.74 10.08 19.25
CA THR A 169 -5.74 9.94 17.79
C THR A 169 -4.35 9.66 17.24
N GLY A 170 -3.32 10.32 17.77
CA GLY A 170 -1.92 10.10 17.39
C GLY A 170 -1.43 8.68 17.73
N LEU A 171 -1.79 8.16 18.90
CA LEU A 171 -1.47 6.79 19.31
C LEU A 171 -2.16 5.75 18.42
N ASN A 172 -3.46 5.92 18.15
CA ASN A 172 -4.20 5.02 17.24
C ASN A 172 -3.64 5.02 15.81
N LEU A 173 -2.97 6.10 15.40
CA LEU A 173 -2.33 6.23 14.09
C LEU A 173 -0.82 5.94 14.10
N ALA A 174 -0.25 5.58 15.25
CA ALA A 174 1.16 5.24 15.40
C ALA A 174 1.48 3.80 14.99
N GLN A 175 0.46 2.94 14.88
CA GLN A 175 0.61 1.56 14.45
C GLN A 175 1.21 1.48 13.04
N ILE A 176 2.23 0.63 12.89
CA ILE A 176 2.86 0.36 11.59
C ILE A 176 1.86 -0.44 10.73
N SER A 177 1.50 0.11 9.57
CA SER A 177 0.49 -0.44 8.65
C SER A 177 1.05 -1.57 7.77
N GLU A 178 0.15 -2.43 7.26
CA GLU A 178 0.44 -3.49 6.28
C GLU A 178 1.14 -2.97 5.01
N PHE A 179 0.82 -1.74 4.60
CA PHE A 179 1.45 -1.09 3.46
C PHE A 179 2.94 -0.79 3.69
N SER A 180 3.36 -0.62 4.95
CA SER A 180 4.78 -0.42 5.30
C SER A 180 5.61 -1.66 4.97
N LEU A 181 5.03 -2.85 5.14
CA LEU A 181 5.67 -4.13 4.78
C LEU A 181 5.81 -4.29 3.27
N VAL A 182 4.81 -3.83 2.51
CA VAL A 182 4.88 -3.82 1.04
C VAL A 182 5.99 -2.89 0.57
N ILE A 183 6.06 -1.67 1.12
CA ILE A 183 7.15 -0.70 0.84
C ILE A 183 8.53 -1.30 1.18
N LEU A 184 8.64 -1.99 2.32
CA LEU A 184 9.86 -2.65 2.75
C LEU A 184 10.30 -3.75 1.75
N SER A 185 9.36 -4.62 1.36
CA SER A 185 9.59 -5.69 0.40
C SER A 185 10.01 -5.14 -0.98
N LEU A 186 9.36 -4.09 -1.46
CA LEU A 186 9.77 -3.39 -2.68
C LEU A 186 11.15 -2.75 -2.57
N GLY A 187 11.45 -2.15 -1.42
CA GLY A 187 12.74 -1.49 -1.18
C GLY A 187 13.89 -2.49 -1.17
N MET A 188 13.66 -3.70 -0.64
CA MET A 188 14.58 -4.82 -0.75
C MET A 188 14.76 -5.27 -2.21
N GLY A 189 13.66 -5.37 -2.97
CA GLY A 189 13.70 -5.72 -4.40
C GLY A 189 14.50 -4.74 -5.26
N TYR A 190 14.41 -3.45 -4.95
CA TYR A 190 15.21 -2.39 -5.58
C TYR A 190 16.59 -2.18 -4.91
N GLY A 191 16.97 -2.96 -3.91
CA GLY A 191 18.26 -2.78 -3.22
C GLY A 191 18.43 -1.46 -2.45
N HIS A 192 17.34 -0.73 -2.18
CA HIS A 192 17.35 0.48 -1.34
C HIS A 192 17.54 0.17 0.14
N ILE A 193 17.25 -1.07 0.54
CA ILE A 193 17.17 -1.49 1.93
C ILE A 193 18.14 -2.65 2.14
N SER A 194 18.92 -2.59 3.22
CA SER A 194 19.78 -3.67 3.65
C SER A 194 19.01 -4.69 4.49
N LYS A 195 19.49 -5.94 4.54
CA LYS A 195 18.88 -7.00 5.37
C LYS A 195 18.79 -6.64 6.87
N GLU A 196 19.74 -5.85 7.36
CA GLU A 196 19.73 -5.36 8.75
C GLU A 196 18.57 -4.39 9.00
N LEU A 197 18.30 -3.51 8.03
CA LEU A 197 17.23 -2.54 8.09
C LEU A 197 15.86 -3.22 7.93
N GLU A 198 15.77 -4.26 7.09
CA GLU A 198 14.61 -5.16 7.02
C GLU A 198 14.31 -5.81 8.37
N SER A 199 15.31 -6.44 9.00
CA SER A 199 15.14 -7.06 10.32
C SER A 199 14.74 -6.06 11.40
N THR A 200 15.31 -4.85 11.38
CA THR A 200 14.98 -3.76 12.31
C THR A 200 13.54 -3.31 12.15
N VAL A 201 13.09 -3.08 10.90
CA VAL A 201 11.70 -2.65 10.62
C VAL A 201 10.70 -3.74 11.03
N LEU A 202 10.97 -5.01 10.69
CA LEU A 202 10.10 -6.13 11.08
C LEU A 202 10.00 -6.27 12.60
N THR A 203 11.13 -6.16 13.32
CA THR A 203 11.16 -6.22 14.79
C THR A 203 10.43 -5.03 15.40
N SER A 204 10.59 -3.83 14.84
CA SER A 204 9.88 -2.62 15.29
C SER A 204 8.37 -2.74 15.09
N MET A 205 7.91 -3.40 14.01
CA MET A 205 6.49 -3.65 13.77
C MET A 205 5.89 -4.60 14.81
N ILE A 206 6.60 -5.66 15.19
CA ILE A 206 6.16 -6.56 16.27
C ILE A 206 6.04 -5.78 17.58
N LEU A 207 7.10 -5.04 17.95
CA LEU A 207 7.10 -4.26 19.19
C LEU A 207 6.00 -3.20 19.21
N ALA A 208 5.78 -2.50 18.10
CA ALA A 208 4.72 -1.50 17.96
C ALA A 208 3.31 -2.12 17.96
N SER A 209 3.16 -3.41 17.65
CA SER A 209 1.86 -4.10 17.72
C SER A 209 1.48 -4.55 19.14
N VAL A 210 2.45 -4.59 20.05
CA VAL A 210 2.25 -4.93 21.47
C VAL A 210 1.83 -3.71 22.30
N VAL A 211 2.16 -2.51 21.84
CA VAL A 211 1.84 -1.22 22.47
C VAL A 211 0.50 -0.69 21.99
#